data_AF-A0ABD0MRW2-F1
#
_entry.id   AF-A0ABD0MRW2-F1
#
_cell.length_a   1.000
_cell.length_b   1.000
_cell.length_c   1.000
_cell.angle_alpha   90.00
_cell.angle_beta   90.00
_cell.angle_gamma   90.00
#
_symmetry.space_group_name_H-M   'P 1'
#
loop_
_entity.id
_entity.type
_entity.pdbx_description
1 polymer ?
#
loop_
_entity_poly.entity_id
_entity_poly.type
_entity_poly.pdbx_seq_one_letter_code
_entity_poly.pdbx_strand_id
1 'polypeptide(L)'
;MSYRREDVTVHGDGVFSMKSQTADYHKICFGSHTTMPSCTCEDWQRNLLPCKHFCAVFIMVQSHLSRSQQPSSLRQQHPSQRRTSSSIPHADTSNPPKSNSKTQKRQKCGSLLCDISDLTYHLQDKPFLDSLIVRLNDLLEDVRRHTPHDDTLPLSYTPPSKKCRDLKPLSMIPRKHPSSGRFGHRVEAMKASFKI
;
A
#
# COMPACT_ATOMS: atom_id res chain seq x y z
N MET A 1 -8.23 -9.88 7.61
CA MET A 1 -7.40 -10.88 6.91
C MET A 1 -5.94 -10.50 7.10
N SER A 2 -5.22 -11.20 7.99
CA SER A 2 -3.84 -10.89 8.34
C SER A 2 -2.90 -11.95 7.77
N TYR A 3 -1.98 -11.54 6.90
CA TYR A 3 -0.85 -12.38 6.49
C TYR A 3 0.18 -12.37 7.61
N ARG A 4 0.74 -13.55 7.93
CA ARG A 4 1.83 -13.68 8.90
C ARG A 4 3.16 -13.68 8.17
N ARG A 5 4.24 -13.39 8.90
CA ARG A 5 5.61 -13.38 8.34
C ARG A 5 5.99 -14.73 7.73
N GLU A 6 5.60 -15.82 8.39
CA GLU A 6 5.82 -17.19 7.93
C GLU A 6 5.11 -17.51 6.60
N ASP A 7 4.13 -16.70 6.21
CA ASP A 7 3.44 -16.84 4.92
C ASP A 7 4.21 -16.18 3.76
N VAL A 8 5.35 -15.50 4.03
CA VAL A 8 6.15 -14.80 3.02
C VAL A 8 7.56 -15.36 2.93
N THR A 9 7.96 -15.76 1.73
CA THR A 9 9.32 -16.16 1.40
C THR A 9 9.96 -15.12 0.49
N VAL A 10 11.15 -14.63 0.86
CA VAL A 10 11.93 -13.68 0.06
C VAL A 10 12.89 -14.46 -0.83
N HIS A 11 12.86 -14.23 -2.14
CA HIS A 11 13.72 -14.93 -3.10
C HIS A 11 14.92 -14.10 -3.57
N GLY A 12 14.96 -12.80 -3.27
CA GLY A 12 15.97 -11.85 -3.77
C GLY A 12 15.42 -10.96 -4.89
N ASP A 13 16.14 -9.89 -5.23
CA ASP A 13 15.83 -8.98 -6.37
C ASP A 13 14.39 -8.42 -6.41
N GLY A 14 13.82 -8.14 -5.23
CA GLY A 14 12.44 -7.64 -5.14
C GLY A 14 11.37 -8.69 -5.47
N VAL A 15 11.73 -9.98 -5.43
CA VAL A 15 10.83 -11.12 -5.66
C VAL A 15 10.44 -11.77 -4.33
N PHE A 16 9.14 -11.98 -4.17
CA PHE A 16 8.50 -12.54 -2.97
C PHE A 16 7.54 -13.64 -3.39
N SER A 17 7.42 -14.69 -2.57
CA SER A 17 6.35 -15.69 -2.69
C SER A 17 5.50 -15.64 -1.44
N MET A 18 4.18 -15.60 -1.62
CA MET A 18 3.23 -15.49 -0.52
C MET A 18 2.25 -16.66 -0.55
N LYS A 19 2.05 -17.31 0.59
CA LYS A 19 1.09 -18.39 0.73
C LYS A 19 -0.33 -17.84 0.66
N SER A 20 -1.13 -18.36 -0.26
CA SER A 20 -2.57 -18.12 -0.35
C SER A 20 -3.30 -18.89 0.74
N GLN A 21 -4.48 -18.41 1.10
CA GLN A 21 -5.42 -19.13 1.96
C GLN A 21 -5.93 -20.42 1.30
N THR A 22 -5.92 -20.48 -0.03
CA THR A 22 -6.35 -21.65 -0.82
C THR A 22 -5.24 -22.67 -1.04
N ALA A 23 -4.17 -22.64 -0.22
CA ALA A 23 -2.99 -23.50 -0.27
C ALA A 23 -2.00 -23.26 -1.44
N ASP A 24 -2.35 -22.48 -2.45
CA ASP A 24 -1.43 -22.09 -3.52
C ASP A 24 -0.45 -20.98 -3.09
N TYR A 25 0.67 -20.82 -3.79
CA TYR A 25 1.59 -19.69 -3.59
C TYR A 25 1.47 -18.68 -4.73
N HIS A 26 1.45 -17.39 -4.39
CA HIS A 26 1.51 -16.31 -5.38
C HIS A 26 2.88 -15.64 -5.36
N LYS A 27 3.46 -15.49 -6.55
CA LYS A 27 4.72 -14.79 -6.75
C LYS A 27 4.43 -13.30 -6.98
N ILE A 28 5.11 -12.45 -6.23
CA ILE A 28 5.09 -10.99 -6.36
C ILE A 28 6.49 -10.55 -6.79
N CYS A 29 6.57 -9.68 -7.80
CA CYS A 29 7.79 -9.05 -8.24
C CYS A 29 7.56 -7.54 -8.21
N PHE A 30 8.38 -6.80 -7.48
CA PHE A 30 8.31 -5.32 -7.49
C PHE A 30 8.91 -4.72 -8.75
N GLY A 31 9.58 -5.54 -9.56
CA GLY A 31 10.27 -5.09 -10.75
C GLY A 31 11.53 -4.29 -10.41
N SER A 32 12.07 -3.66 -11.44
CA SER A 32 13.27 -2.83 -11.41
C SER A 32 13.04 -1.58 -12.24
N HIS A 33 14.09 -0.79 -12.49
CA HIS A 33 14.00 0.36 -13.40
C HIS A 33 13.56 0.00 -14.82
N THR A 34 13.71 -1.27 -15.22
CA THR A 34 13.41 -1.76 -16.57
C THR A 34 12.26 -2.75 -16.60
N THR A 35 11.77 -3.21 -15.44
CA THR A 35 10.71 -4.22 -15.37
C THR A 35 9.56 -3.74 -14.51
N MET A 36 8.34 -3.90 -15.01
CA MET A 36 7.14 -3.50 -14.26
C MET A 36 6.86 -4.47 -13.10
N PRO A 37 6.27 -3.97 -12.00
CA PRO A 37 5.78 -4.84 -10.94
C PRO A 37 4.77 -5.84 -11.48
N SER A 38 4.69 -7.02 -10.87
CA SER A 38 3.74 -8.07 -11.26
C SER A 38 3.37 -8.98 -10.10
N CYS A 39 2.18 -9.58 -10.16
CA CYS A 39 1.76 -10.63 -9.24
C CYS A 39 1.03 -11.74 -10.01
N THR A 40 1.21 -13.00 -9.59
CA THR A 40 0.56 -14.15 -10.24
C THR A 40 -0.88 -14.40 -9.78
N CYS A 41 -1.43 -13.56 -8.88
CA CYS A 41 -2.82 -13.71 -8.45
C CYS A 41 -3.81 -13.17 -9.49
N GLU A 42 -5.03 -13.70 -9.46
CA GLU A 42 -6.09 -13.35 -10.40
C GLU A 42 -6.47 -11.86 -10.34
N ASP A 43 -6.52 -11.27 -9.15
CA ASP A 43 -6.82 -9.84 -8.97
C ASP A 43 -5.87 -8.94 -9.76
N TRP A 44 -4.59 -9.31 -9.81
CA TRP A 44 -3.57 -8.59 -10.57
C TRP A 44 -3.76 -8.80 -12.06
N GLN A 45 -3.95 -10.04 -12.50
CA GLN A 45 -4.11 -10.35 -13.93
C GLN A 45 -5.33 -9.65 -14.54
N ARG A 46 -6.41 -9.48 -13.78
CA ARG A 46 -7.63 -8.84 -14.25
C ARG A 46 -7.55 -7.31 -14.24
N ASN A 47 -6.94 -6.73 -13.21
CA ASN A 47 -7.05 -5.28 -12.97
C ASN A 47 -5.73 -4.52 -13.17
N LEU A 48 -4.59 -5.21 -13.11
CA LEU A 48 -3.25 -4.62 -13.12
C LEU A 48 -3.06 -3.54 -12.03
N LEU A 49 -3.77 -3.69 -10.91
CA LEU A 49 -3.70 -2.82 -9.73
C LEU A 49 -3.04 -3.54 -8.56
N PRO A 50 -2.43 -2.81 -7.59
CA PRO A 50 -1.88 -3.40 -6.37
C PRO A 50 -2.91 -4.28 -5.65
N CYS A 51 -2.64 -5.58 -5.60
CA CYS A 51 -3.51 -6.56 -4.95
C CYS A 51 -3.19 -6.67 -3.45
N LYS A 52 -3.99 -7.45 -2.73
CA LYS A 52 -3.77 -7.74 -1.30
C LYS A 52 -2.36 -8.27 -0.99
N HIS A 53 -1.75 -9.01 -1.92
CA HIS A 53 -0.40 -9.56 -1.76
C HIS A 53 0.67 -8.45 -1.83
N PHE A 54 0.53 -7.49 -2.74
CA PHE A 54 1.40 -6.31 -2.79
C PHE A 54 1.33 -5.52 -1.48
N CYS A 55 0.12 -5.23 -1.02
CA CYS A 55 -0.09 -4.51 0.25
C CYS A 55 0.52 -5.26 1.44
N ALA A 56 0.39 -6.59 1.47
CA ALA A 56 0.96 -7.41 2.53
C ALA A 56 2.50 -7.35 2.54
N VAL A 57 3.16 -7.40 1.38
CA VAL A 57 4.62 -7.19 1.31
C VAL A 57 5.00 -5.79 1.76
N PHE A 58 4.29 -4.75 1.35
CA PHE A 58 4.57 -3.37 1.80
C PHE A 58 4.47 -3.22 3.32
N ILE A 59 3.43 -3.74 3.94
CA ILE A 59 3.23 -3.68 5.40
C ILE A 59 4.36 -4.45 6.11
N MET A 60 4.77 -5.61 5.58
CA MET A 60 5.84 -6.42 6.17
C MET A 60 7.23 -5.82 5.96
N VAL A 61 7.52 -5.28 4.79
CA VAL A 61 8.83 -4.67 4.48
C VAL A 61 8.98 -3.31 5.17
N GLN A 62 7.90 -2.53 5.33
CA GLN A 62 7.95 -1.32 6.15
C GLN A 62 8.25 -1.60 7.62
N SER A 63 7.82 -2.75 8.15
CA SER A 63 8.26 -3.19 9.50
C SER A 63 9.76 -3.52 9.58
N HIS A 64 10.45 -3.66 8.44
CA HIS A 64 11.87 -3.99 8.33
C HIS A 64 12.75 -2.84 7.83
N LEU A 65 12.19 -1.84 7.15
CA LEU A 65 12.89 -0.58 6.86
C LEU A 65 13.17 0.22 8.13
N SER A 66 12.45 -0.06 9.23
CA SER A 66 12.84 0.33 10.59
C SER A 66 14.10 -0.38 11.11
N ARG A 67 14.70 -1.31 10.37
CA ARG A 67 15.77 -2.19 10.89
C ARG A 67 17.00 -2.38 10.01
N SER A 68 17.00 -2.14 8.68
CA SER A 68 18.19 -2.56 7.91
C SER A 68 18.59 -1.85 6.62
N GLN A 69 18.15 -0.63 6.30
CA GLN A 69 18.74 0.10 5.16
C GLN A 69 18.84 1.62 5.42
N GLN A 70 19.91 2.04 6.10
CA GLN A 70 20.50 3.35 5.81
C GLN A 70 21.62 3.16 4.77
N PRO A 71 21.51 3.75 3.57
CA PRO A 71 22.69 4.10 2.81
C PRO A 71 23.38 5.26 3.52
N SER A 72 24.53 4.99 4.11
CA SER A 72 25.47 6.00 4.54
C SER A 72 25.98 6.77 3.33
N SER A 73 25.98 8.10 3.45
CA SER A 73 26.64 9.07 2.57
C SER A 73 25.78 9.69 1.46
N LEU A 74 25.16 10.84 1.76
CA LEU A 74 25.52 12.06 1.04
C LEU A 74 25.33 13.31 1.91
N ARG A 75 26.48 13.89 2.23
CA ARG A 75 26.73 15.17 2.88
C ARG A 75 26.69 16.27 1.81
N GLN A 76 25.88 17.32 1.99
CA GLN A 76 26.13 18.72 1.55
C GLN A 76 24.95 19.60 2.00
N GLN A 77 25.11 20.39 3.06
CA GLN A 77 25.53 21.80 3.05
C GLN A 77 24.48 22.77 2.47
N HIS A 78 23.96 23.59 3.38
CA HIS A 78 23.20 24.83 3.17
C HIS A 78 23.98 25.84 2.31
N PRO A 79 23.32 26.84 1.67
CA PRO A 79 23.16 28.10 2.39
C PRO A 79 21.87 28.89 2.12
N SER A 80 21.59 29.77 3.08
CA SER A 80 20.56 30.80 3.12
C SER A 80 20.57 31.75 1.91
N GLN A 81 19.40 32.11 1.38
CA GLN A 81 19.17 33.43 0.79
C GLN A 81 17.76 33.97 1.08
N ARG A 82 17.71 35.30 1.14
CA ARG A 82 16.71 36.19 1.75
C ARG A 82 16.30 37.21 0.66
N ARG A 83 15.05 37.70 0.71
CA ARG A 83 14.47 38.90 0.03
C ARG A 83 14.06 38.67 -1.45
N THR A 84 13.01 39.25 -2.05
CA THR A 84 12.14 40.41 -1.73
C THR A 84 10.86 40.41 -2.61
N SER A 85 9.74 40.83 -2.00
CA SER A 85 8.55 41.59 -2.48
C SER A 85 8.16 41.79 -3.96
N SER A 86 6.81 41.73 -4.16
CA SER A 86 5.92 42.37 -5.16
C SER A 86 5.81 41.65 -6.52
N SER A 87 4.64 41.35 -7.13
CA SER A 87 3.37 42.12 -7.23
C SER A 87 2.19 41.20 -7.63
N ILE A 88 0.95 41.57 -7.30
CA ILE A 88 -0.35 40.93 -7.71
C ILE A 88 -0.77 41.46 -9.10
N PRO A 89 -1.52 40.73 -9.93
CA PRO A 89 -2.98 40.97 -10.00
C PRO A 89 -3.89 39.73 -10.20
N HIS A 90 -5.07 39.87 -9.59
CA HIS A 90 -6.39 39.26 -9.77
C HIS A 90 -6.69 38.36 -10.99
N ALA A 91 -7.37 37.23 -10.74
CA ALA A 91 -8.70 36.93 -11.28
C ALA A 91 -9.27 35.63 -10.69
N ASP A 92 -10.57 35.66 -10.40
CA ASP A 92 -11.40 34.59 -9.86
C ASP A 92 -11.30 33.28 -10.63
N THR A 93 -11.28 32.15 -9.92
CA THR A 93 -12.18 30.99 -10.09
C THR A 93 -11.73 29.85 -9.15
N SER A 94 -12.71 29.21 -8.49
CA SER A 94 -12.68 27.89 -7.84
C SER A 94 -12.00 27.71 -6.48
N ASN A 95 -12.86 27.57 -5.47
CA ASN A 95 -12.75 26.79 -4.23
C ASN A 95 -11.39 26.16 -3.85
N PRO A 96 -10.81 26.51 -2.68
CA PRO A 96 -9.63 25.82 -2.15
C PRO A 96 -9.99 24.44 -1.55
N PRO A 97 -9.22 23.37 -1.82
CA PRO A 97 -9.33 22.12 -1.06
C PRO A 97 -8.63 22.30 0.30
N LYS A 98 -9.38 22.75 1.33
CA LYS A 98 -8.88 23.06 2.69
C LYS A 98 -8.51 21.83 3.56
N SER A 99 -8.15 20.67 3.01
CA SER A 99 -8.05 19.40 3.78
C SER A 99 -6.63 18.87 4.03
N ASN A 100 -5.59 19.53 3.52
CA ASN A 100 -4.20 19.08 3.51
C ASN A 100 -3.43 19.31 4.83
N SER A 101 -3.89 20.22 5.71
CA SER A 101 -3.18 20.52 6.97
C SER A 101 -3.18 19.35 7.96
N LYS A 102 -4.25 18.55 8.01
CA LYS A 102 -4.35 17.37 8.88
C LYS A 102 -3.42 16.25 8.42
N THR A 103 -3.35 16.00 7.12
CA THR A 103 -2.44 15.02 6.52
C THR A 103 -0.99 15.42 6.74
N GLN A 104 -0.65 16.70 6.55
CA GLN A 104 0.70 17.21 6.81
C GLN A 104 1.11 17.06 8.28
N LYS A 105 0.22 17.38 9.23
CA LYS A 105 0.48 17.17 10.67
C LYS A 105 0.71 15.70 11.00
N ARG A 106 -0.05 14.78 10.40
CA ARG A 106 0.15 13.33 10.56
C ARG A 106 1.50 12.88 10.01
N GLN A 107 1.87 13.33 8.82
CA GLN A 107 3.18 13.04 8.22
C GLN A 107 4.32 13.55 9.10
N LYS A 108 4.23 14.79 9.61
CA LYS A 108 5.23 15.36 10.49
C LYS A 108 5.35 14.59 11.82
N CYS A 109 4.24 14.19 12.41
CA CYS A 109 4.22 13.35 13.61
C CYS A 109 4.90 12.00 13.34
N GLY A 110 4.56 11.35 12.22
CA GLY A 110 5.21 10.10 11.80
C GLY A 110 6.72 10.25 11.62
N SER A 111 7.18 11.32 10.98
CA SER A 111 8.61 11.61 10.80
C SER A 111 9.34 11.75 12.14
N LEU A 112 8.76 12.49 13.10
CA LEU A 112 9.37 12.66 14.42
C LEU A 112 9.44 11.34 15.20
N LEU A 113 8.41 10.49 15.10
CA LEU A 113 8.42 9.18 15.75
C LEU A 113 9.47 8.26 15.14
N CYS A 114 9.68 8.33 13.81
CA CYS A 114 10.80 7.65 13.16
C CYS A 114 12.15 8.14 13.67
N ASP A 115 12.39 9.45 13.73
CA ASP A 115 13.66 10.02 14.20
C ASP A 115 13.93 9.64 15.67
N ILE A 116 12.91 9.68 16.53
CA ILE A 116 13.03 9.25 17.94
C ILE A 116 13.42 7.78 18.00
N SER A 117 12.77 6.92 17.20
CA SER A 117 13.11 5.49 17.12
C SER A 117 14.57 5.29 16.73
N ASP A 118 15.02 5.93 15.66
CA ASP A 118 16.39 5.81 15.14
C ASP A 118 17.44 6.27 16.16
N LEU A 119 17.22 7.42 16.81
CA LEU A 119 18.15 7.94 17.83
C LEU A 119 18.19 7.07 19.09
N THR A 120 17.05 6.49 19.49
CA THR A 120 16.96 5.65 20.70
C THR A 120 17.84 4.41 20.59
N TYR A 121 18.05 3.85 19.38
CA TYR A 121 18.93 2.69 19.17
C TYR A 121 20.41 2.97 19.44
N HIS A 122 20.85 4.22 19.31
CA HIS A 122 22.23 4.62 19.53
C HIS A 122 22.49 5.14 20.94
N LEU A 123 21.44 5.25 21.75
CA LEU A 123 21.50 5.89 23.06
C LEU A 123 22.01 4.90 24.11
N GLN A 124 23.15 5.21 24.74
CA GLN A 124 23.77 4.35 25.76
C GLN A 124 23.38 4.74 27.20
N ASP A 125 22.78 5.91 27.38
CA ASP A 125 22.45 6.46 28.69
C ASP A 125 21.16 5.82 29.25
N LYS A 126 21.33 4.83 30.13
CA LYS A 126 20.24 4.06 30.76
C LYS A 126 19.21 4.92 31.51
N PRO A 127 19.57 5.81 32.45
CA PRO A 127 18.59 6.64 33.15
C PRO A 127 17.81 7.57 32.21
N PHE A 128 18.42 8.01 31.10
CA PHE A 128 17.69 8.75 30.07
C PHE A 128 16.69 7.86 29.33
N LEU A 129 17.05 6.61 29.00
CA LEU A 129 16.12 5.64 28.39
C LEU A 129 14.91 5.38 29.30
N ASP A 130 15.12 5.18 30.60
CA ASP A 130 14.02 4.98 31.55
C ASP A 130 13.07 6.19 31.55
N SER A 131 13.65 7.39 31.56
CA SER A 131 12.89 8.65 31.49
C SER A 131 12.19 8.84 30.13
N LEU A 132 12.77 8.34 29.04
CA LEU A 132 12.17 8.37 27.71
C LEU A 132 10.98 7.39 27.60
N ILE A 133 11.10 6.19 28.18
CA ILE A 133 10.04 5.18 28.22
C ILE A 133 8.80 5.74 28.92
N VAL A 134 8.96 6.37 30.09
CA VAL A 134 7.83 6.98 30.81
C VAL A 134 7.13 8.02 29.94
N ARG A 135 7.89 8.94 29.33
CA ARG A 135 7.34 10.00 28.46
C ARG A 135 6.63 9.45 27.21
N LEU A 136 7.15 8.40 26.60
CA LEU A 136 6.52 7.76 25.43
C LEU A 136 5.22 7.03 25.81
N ASN A 137 5.17 6.42 27.00
CA ASN A 137 3.94 5.81 27.51
C ASN A 137 2.86 6.86 27.80
N ASP A 138 3.22 7.97 28.44
CA ASP A 138 2.29 9.08 28.68
C ASP A 138 1.69 9.60 27.37
N LEU A 139 2.56 9.82 26.37
CA LEU A 139 2.14 10.25 25.03
C LEU A 139 1.24 9.20 24.35
N LEU A 140 1.53 7.91 24.51
CA LEU A 140 0.72 6.83 23.96
C LEU A 140 -0.68 6.81 24.58
N GLU A 141 -0.79 6.97 25.90
CA GLU A 141 -2.08 7.04 26.60
C GLU A 141 -2.87 8.29 26.19
N ASP A 142 -2.21 9.43 25.99
CA ASP A 142 -2.84 10.63 25.42
C ASP A 142 -3.40 10.36 24.02
N VAL A 143 -2.64 9.73 23.13
CA VAL A 143 -3.08 9.42 21.76
C VAL A 143 -4.23 8.41 21.77
N ARG A 144 -4.19 7.41 22.66
CA ARG A 144 -5.27 6.43 22.84
C ARG A 144 -6.59 7.10 23.23
N ARG A 145 -6.56 8.01 24.21
CA ARG A 145 -7.75 8.79 24.63
C ARG A 145 -8.42 9.58 23.51
N HIS A 146 -7.67 9.96 22.48
CA HIS A 146 -8.18 10.73 21.34
C HIS A 146 -8.46 9.87 20.10
N THR A 147 -8.11 8.59 20.13
CA THR A 147 -8.40 7.67 19.03
C THR A 147 -9.80 7.12 19.26
N PRO A 148 -10.74 7.29 18.32
CA PRO A 148 -12.07 6.72 18.46
C PRO A 148 -11.92 5.19 18.56
N HIS A 149 -12.31 4.64 19.70
CA HIS A 149 -12.35 3.20 19.90
C HIS A 149 -13.56 2.64 19.14
N ASP A 150 -13.28 1.81 18.13
CA ASP A 150 -14.27 1.11 17.30
C ASP A 150 -14.95 -0.06 18.07
N ASP A 151 -14.96 -0.01 19.41
CA ASP A 151 -15.50 -1.04 20.31
C ASP A 151 -17.04 -1.03 20.36
N THR A 152 -17.68 -0.25 19.50
CA THR A 152 -19.15 -0.10 19.45
C THR A 152 -19.80 -0.66 18.20
N LEU A 153 -19.10 -1.42 17.35
CA LEU A 153 -19.81 -2.30 16.41
C LEU A 153 -20.21 -3.58 17.14
N PRO A 154 -21.51 -3.79 17.46
CA PRO A 154 -21.95 -5.05 18.01
C PRO A 154 -21.77 -6.09 16.90
N LEU A 155 -20.75 -6.94 17.01
CA LEU A 155 -20.57 -8.14 16.19
C LEU A 155 -21.61 -9.23 16.51
N SER A 156 -22.85 -8.84 16.78
CA SER A 156 -23.95 -9.75 17.06
C SER A 156 -25.16 -9.36 16.24
N TYR A 157 -25.05 -9.52 14.92
CA TYR A 157 -26.10 -10.13 14.13
C TYR A 157 -25.52 -10.43 12.74
N THR A 158 -24.86 -11.58 12.59
CA THR A 158 -24.96 -12.29 11.32
C THR A 158 -26.40 -12.79 11.24
N PRO A 159 -27.26 -12.26 10.35
CA PRO A 159 -28.57 -12.86 10.14
C PRO A 159 -28.33 -14.33 9.79
N PRO A 160 -29.05 -15.28 10.40
CA PRO A 160 -28.91 -16.68 10.07
C PRO A 160 -29.08 -16.82 8.56
N SER A 161 -28.09 -17.40 7.89
CA SER A 161 -28.11 -17.61 6.45
C SER A 161 -29.41 -18.34 6.13
N LYS A 162 -30.40 -17.63 5.59
CA LYS A 162 -31.55 -18.26 4.97
C LYS A 162 -30.94 -19.07 3.84
N LYS A 163 -31.02 -20.40 3.97
CA LYS A 163 -30.65 -21.37 2.92
C LYS A 163 -31.09 -20.75 1.60
N CYS A 164 -30.09 -20.45 0.76
CA CYS A 164 -30.30 -20.02 -0.60
C CYS A 164 -31.16 -21.11 -1.25
N ARG A 165 -32.47 -20.88 -1.35
CA ARG A 165 -33.33 -21.74 -2.15
C ARG A 165 -32.79 -21.62 -3.56
N ASP A 166 -32.47 -22.77 -4.14
CA ASP A 166 -32.06 -22.99 -5.52
C ASP A 166 -32.58 -21.92 -6.46
N LEU A 167 -31.79 -20.87 -6.66
CA LEU A 167 -31.97 -19.99 -7.80
C LEU A 167 -31.52 -20.82 -8.99
N LYS A 168 -32.52 -21.28 -9.76
CA LYS A 168 -32.32 -21.92 -11.05
C LYS A 168 -31.24 -21.15 -11.83
N PRO A 169 -30.27 -21.85 -12.45
CA PRO A 169 -29.26 -21.21 -13.27
C PRO A 169 -29.98 -20.33 -14.30
N LEU A 170 -29.77 -19.01 -14.22
CA LEU A 170 -30.12 -18.15 -15.34
C LEU A 170 -29.18 -18.56 -16.48
N SER A 171 -29.74 -19.26 -17.46
CA SER A 171 -29.05 -19.54 -18.71
C SER A 171 -28.67 -18.19 -19.32
N MET A 172 -27.40 -17.80 -19.14
CA MET A 172 -26.82 -16.68 -19.84
C MET A 172 -26.69 -17.08 -21.31
N ILE A 173 -27.78 -16.97 -22.06
CA ILE A 173 -27.74 -16.98 -23.51
C ILE A 173 -27.00 -15.71 -23.91
N PRO A 174 -25.80 -15.80 -24.52
CA PRO A 174 -25.10 -14.64 -25.03
C PRO A 174 -25.99 -14.00 -26.10
N ARG A 175 -26.59 -12.85 -25.80
CA ARG A 175 -27.30 -12.06 -26.80
C ARG A 175 -26.25 -11.51 -27.76
N LYS A 176 -26.05 -12.22 -28.89
CA LYS A 176 -25.33 -11.69 -30.04
C LYS A 176 -26.01 -10.38 -30.45
N HIS A 177 -25.27 -9.28 -30.33
CA HIS A 177 -25.73 -7.97 -30.75
C HIS A 177 -25.87 -7.98 -32.28
N PRO A 178 -27.04 -7.70 -32.87
CA PRO A 178 -27.25 -7.82 -34.32
C PRO A 178 -26.54 -6.76 -35.19
N SER A 179 -25.67 -5.90 -34.62
CA SER A 179 -25.24 -4.67 -35.31
C SER A 179 -23.73 -4.43 -35.44
N SER A 180 -22.87 -5.37 -35.07
CA SER A 180 -21.44 -5.25 -35.41
C SER A 180 -21.07 -6.18 -36.56
N GLY A 181 -21.44 -5.78 -37.78
CA GLY A 181 -20.92 -6.32 -39.04
C GLY A 181 -19.44 -5.98 -39.27
N ARG A 182 -18.57 -6.15 -38.27
CA ARG A 182 -17.12 -6.08 -38.42
C ARG A 182 -16.54 -7.49 -38.40
N PHE A 183 -16.56 -8.11 -39.57
CA PHE A 183 -15.69 -9.25 -39.87
C PHE A 183 -14.24 -8.75 -39.85
N GLY A 184 -13.55 -8.99 -38.74
CA GLY A 184 -12.12 -8.75 -38.62
C GLY A 184 -11.34 -9.79 -39.43
N HIS A 185 -11.12 -9.52 -40.71
CA HIS A 185 -10.35 -10.36 -41.65
C HIS A 185 -8.83 -10.48 -41.33
N ARG A 186 -8.39 -10.15 -40.11
CA ARG A 186 -6.97 -9.86 -39.83
C ARG A 186 -6.24 -10.86 -38.94
N VAL A 187 -6.88 -11.95 -38.52
CA VAL A 187 -6.24 -12.93 -37.61
C VAL A 187 -5.58 -14.11 -38.35
N GLU A 188 -5.90 -14.38 -39.61
CA GLU A 188 -5.29 -15.51 -40.34
C GLU A 188 -3.88 -15.26 -40.92
N ALA A 189 -3.37 -14.02 -40.91
CA ALA A 189 -2.07 -13.72 -41.53
C ALA A 189 -0.84 -13.95 -40.62
N MET A 190 -1.01 -14.35 -39.35
CA MET A 190 0.10 -14.47 -38.39
C MET A 190 0.49 -15.92 -38.06
N LYS A 191 0.23 -16.89 -38.95
CA LYS A 191 0.57 -18.31 -38.73
C LYS A 191 1.60 -18.90 -39.72
N ALA A 192 2.22 -18.08 -40.57
CA ALA A 192 3.11 -18.53 -41.63
C ALA A 192 4.51 -17.88 -41.56
N SER A 193 5.22 -17.94 -40.43
CA SER A 193 6.62 -17.46 -40.38
C SER A 193 7.50 -18.07 -39.29
N PHE A 194 7.34 -19.35 -38.93
CA PHE A 194 8.36 -20.02 -38.09
C PHE A 194 8.58 -21.47 -38.55
N LYS A 195 9.45 -21.60 -39.56
CA LYS A 195 10.25 -22.79 -39.84
C LYS A 195 11.63 -22.32 -40.28
N ILE A 196 12.58 -22.30 -39.35
CA ILE A 196 14.02 -22.55 -39.55
C ILE A 196 14.50 -23.25 -38.29
#